data_AF-A0A6J4XUF0-F1
#
_entry.id   AF-A0A6J4XUF0-F1
#
_cell.length_a   1.000
_cell.length_b   1.000
_cell.length_c   1.000
_cell.angle_alpha   90.00
_cell.angle_beta   90.00
_cell.angle_gamma   90.00
#
_symmetry.space_group_name_H-M   'P 1'
#
loop_
_entity.id
_entity.type
_entity.pdbx_description
1 polymer ?
#
loop_
_entity_poly.entity_id
_entity_poly.type
_entity_poly.pdbx_seq_one_letter_code
_entity_poly.pdbx_strand_id
1 'polypeptide(L)'
;MSNVSLKYSAADQSLDTSATLYDFILSTYEKFHTFLKKSENNPILKREIAMIHHLSKFNGLAMRITLAVSAIFLLTNPGMAFDKVNTTFFGVAIKGYDTVAYHTESRAVKGKSKFSHKWNDAKWYFTNAENEVLFAADPERYAPQYGGY
;
A
#
# COMPACT_ATOMS: atom_id res chain seq x y z
N MET A 1 12.80 -36.07 -49.37
CA MET A 1 12.92 -34.59 -49.31
C MET A 1 11.60 -34.04 -49.82
N SER A 2 10.73 -33.33 -49.10
CA SER A 2 10.73 -32.71 -47.76
C SER A 2 9.26 -32.55 -47.34
N ASN A 3 8.94 -32.97 -46.11
CA ASN A 3 7.64 -32.76 -45.45
C ASN A 3 7.46 -31.29 -45.07
N VAL A 4 6.26 -30.72 -45.25
CA VAL A 4 5.74 -29.68 -44.34
C VAL A 4 4.22 -29.83 -44.20
N SER A 5 3.81 -30.40 -43.08
CA SER A 5 2.48 -30.24 -42.51
C SER A 5 2.40 -28.86 -41.85
N LEU A 6 1.40 -28.04 -42.19
CA LEU A 6 1.00 -26.93 -41.33
C LEU A 6 -0.45 -27.09 -40.90
N LYS A 7 -0.54 -27.43 -39.62
CA LYS A 7 -1.67 -27.49 -38.72
C LYS A 7 -2.59 -26.28 -38.90
N TYR A 8 -3.86 -26.53 -39.18
CA TYR A 8 -4.92 -25.57 -38.86
C TYR A 8 -4.99 -25.47 -37.33
N SER A 9 -4.37 -24.42 -36.81
CA SER A 9 -4.31 -24.07 -35.39
C SER A 9 -5.59 -23.34 -35.00
N ALA A 10 -6.29 -23.86 -34.00
CA ALA A 10 -7.38 -23.19 -33.32
C ALA A 10 -6.89 -21.86 -32.73
N ALA A 11 -7.31 -20.73 -33.31
CA ALA A 11 -7.19 -19.40 -32.73
C ALA A 11 -8.01 -18.40 -33.55
N ASP A 12 -9.34 -18.44 -33.44
CA ASP A 12 -10.18 -17.31 -33.81
C ASP A 12 -11.40 -17.23 -32.88
N GLN A 13 -11.13 -16.84 -31.63
CA GLN A 13 -12.15 -16.69 -30.59
C GLN A 13 -11.86 -15.48 -29.69
N SER A 14 -11.19 -14.46 -30.23
CA SER A 14 -10.71 -13.30 -29.45
C SER A 14 -11.10 -11.93 -30.01
N LEU A 15 -12.11 -11.85 -30.89
CA LEU A 15 -12.52 -10.58 -31.53
C LEU A 15 -14.04 -10.38 -31.51
N ASP A 16 -14.67 -10.30 -30.32
CA ASP A 16 -16.01 -9.68 -30.17
C ASP A 16 -16.37 -9.19 -28.74
N THR A 17 -15.38 -8.95 -27.89
CA THR A 17 -15.66 -8.48 -26.51
C THR A 17 -15.90 -6.97 -26.45
N SER A 18 -15.36 -6.19 -27.39
CA SER A 18 -15.56 -4.74 -27.44
C SER A 18 -16.92 -4.33 -28.01
N ALA A 19 -17.46 -5.06 -29.01
CA ALA A 19 -18.77 -4.74 -29.58
C ALA A 19 -19.90 -5.13 -28.62
N THR A 20 -19.78 -6.28 -27.95
CA THR A 20 -20.75 -6.70 -26.91
C THR A 20 -20.78 -5.76 -25.70
N LEU A 21 -19.63 -5.24 -25.28
CA LEU A 21 -19.58 -4.22 -24.23
C LEU A 21 -20.19 -2.88 -24.69
N TYR A 22 -19.91 -2.46 -25.93
CA TYR A 22 -20.49 -1.24 -26.51
C TYR A 22 -22.01 -1.35 -26.62
N ASP A 23 -22.53 -2.46 -27.14
CA ASP A 23 -23.96 -2.70 -27.29
C ASP A 23 -24.67 -2.78 -25.93
N PHE A 24 -24.03 -3.37 -24.93
CA PHE A 24 -24.54 -3.38 -23.56
C PHE A 24 -24.61 -1.97 -22.97
N ILE A 25 -23.54 -1.18 -23.12
CA ILE A 25 -23.48 0.21 -22.65
C ILE A 25 -24.55 1.05 -23.36
N LEU A 26 -24.67 0.92 -24.69
CA LEU A 26 -25.63 1.66 -25.50
C LEU A 26 -27.08 1.28 -25.16
N SER A 27 -27.37 -0.02 -25.00
CA SER A 27 -28.69 -0.52 -24.56
C SER A 27 -29.07 0.00 -23.18
N THR A 28 -28.10 0.02 -22.26
CA THR A 28 -28.30 0.55 -20.91
C THR A 28 -28.55 2.06 -20.94
N TYR A 29 -27.81 2.80 -21.77
CA TYR A 29 -28.00 4.23 -21.98
C TYR A 29 -29.39 4.56 -22.53
N GLU A 30 -29.84 3.86 -23.57
CA GLU A 30 -31.14 4.13 -24.20
C GLU A 30 -32.33 3.81 -23.28
N LYS A 31 -32.23 2.71 -22.52
CA LYS A 31 -33.24 2.35 -21.49
C LYS A 31 -33.33 3.42 -20.41
N PHE A 32 -32.18 3.91 -19.96
CA PHE A 32 -32.13 4.97 -18.97
C PHE A 32 -32.68 6.29 -19.51
N HIS A 33 -32.31 6.68 -20.73
CA HIS A 33 -32.80 7.89 -21.38
C HIS A 33 -34.33 7.85 -21.59
N THR A 34 -34.86 6.69 -22.01
CA THR A 34 -36.30 6.46 -22.14
C THR A 34 -37.02 6.56 -20.80
N PHE A 35 -36.43 5.99 -19.74
CA PHE A 35 -36.95 6.11 -18.38
C PHE A 35 -36.99 7.58 -17.91
N LEU A 36 -35.93 8.34 -18.15
CA LEU A 36 -35.88 9.77 -17.81
C LEU A 36 -36.96 10.56 -18.56
N LYS A 37 -37.12 10.34 -19.87
CA LYS A 37 -38.17 11.00 -20.67
C LYS A 37 -39.58 10.66 -20.17
N LYS A 38 -39.81 9.42 -19.75
CA LYS A 38 -41.09 8.98 -19.16
C LYS A 38 -41.32 9.61 -17.78
N SER A 39 -40.26 9.78 -17.00
CA SER A 39 -40.32 10.37 -15.66
C SER A 39 -40.69 11.86 -15.66
N GLU A 40 -40.36 12.59 -16.73
CA GLU A 40 -40.63 14.03 -16.86
C GLU A 40 -42.14 14.36 -16.84
N ASN A 41 -42.96 13.42 -17.34
CA ASN A 41 -44.42 13.51 -17.37
C ASN A 41 -45.11 12.85 -16.16
N ASN A 42 -44.34 12.34 -15.19
CA ASN A 42 -44.86 11.78 -13.95
C ASN A 42 -44.52 12.71 -12.77
N PRO A 43 -45.50 13.36 -12.13
CA PRO A 43 -45.24 14.38 -11.10
C PRO A 43 -44.56 13.83 -9.84
N ILE A 44 -44.69 12.53 -9.56
CA ILE A 44 -44.04 11.86 -8.42
C ILE A 44 -42.56 11.63 -8.75
N LEU A 45 -42.28 11.00 -9.89
CA LEU A 45 -40.91 10.71 -10.33
C LEU A 45 -40.11 11.99 -10.60
N LYS A 46 -40.77 13.04 -11.11
CA LYS A 46 -40.16 14.36 -11.33
C LYS A 46 -39.67 15.00 -10.04
N ARG A 47 -40.41 14.85 -8.93
CA ARG A 47 -39.99 15.33 -7.60
C ARG A 47 -38.84 14.51 -7.04
N GLU A 48 -38.89 13.18 -7.17
CA GLU A 48 -37.82 12.29 -6.69
C GLU A 48 -36.50 12.50 -7.45
N ILE A 49 -36.54 12.62 -8.79
CA ILE A 49 -35.36 12.86 -9.62
C ILE A 49 -34.78 14.27 -9.38
N ALA A 50 -35.63 15.28 -9.19
CA ALA A 50 -35.17 16.62 -8.82
C ALA A 50 -34.48 16.65 -7.45
N MET A 51 -34.94 15.84 -6.49
CA MET A 51 -34.26 15.67 -5.21
C MET A 51 -32.89 14.98 -5.37
N ILE A 52 -32.80 13.92 -6.19
CA ILE A 52 -31.52 13.24 -6.47
C ILE A 52 -30.52 14.18 -7.16
N HIS A 53 -30.98 15.03 -8.09
CA HIS A 53 -30.15 16.08 -8.71
C HIS A 53 -29.70 17.18 -7.74
N HIS A 54 -30.48 17.48 -6.70
CA HIS A 54 -30.07 18.41 -5.65
C HIS A 54 -29.07 17.77 -4.68
N LEU A 55 -29.26 16.48 -4.37
CA LEU A 55 -28.36 15.68 -3.52
C LEU A 55 -27.00 15.40 -4.20
N SER A 56 -26.94 15.25 -5.53
CA SER A 56 -25.68 15.02 -6.25
C SER A 56 -24.76 16.25 -6.29
N LYS A 57 -25.32 17.47 -6.16
CA LYS A 57 -24.53 18.72 -6.04
C LYS A 57 -23.79 18.82 -4.70
N PHE A 58 -24.32 18.23 -3.64
CA PHE A 58 -23.65 18.11 -2.34
C PHE A 58 -22.47 17.12 -2.37
N ASN A 59 -22.55 16.08 -3.21
CA ASN A 59 -21.52 15.05 -3.33
C ASN A 59 -20.23 15.56 -4.00
N GLY A 60 -20.31 16.55 -4.90
CA GLY A 60 -19.14 17.08 -5.59
C GLY A 60 -18.18 17.84 -4.66
N LEU A 61 -18.71 18.60 -3.69
CA LEU A 61 -17.89 19.33 -2.72
C LEU A 61 -17.28 18.37 -1.70
N ALA A 62 -18.09 17.45 -1.15
CA ALA A 62 -17.61 16.44 -0.21
C ALA A 62 -16.52 15.55 -0.83
N MET A 63 -16.71 15.10 -2.08
CA MET A 63 -15.71 14.29 -2.80
C MET A 63 -14.40 15.05 -3.05
N ARG A 64 -14.46 16.34 -3.40
CA ARG A 64 -13.27 17.19 -3.56
C ARG A 64 -12.54 17.41 -2.24
N ILE A 65 -13.28 17.56 -1.14
CA ILE A 65 -12.70 17.65 0.21
C ILE A 65 -12.02 16.32 0.59
N THR A 66 -12.67 15.18 0.36
CA THR A 66 -12.09 13.86 0.62
C THR A 66 -10.79 13.66 -0.17
N LEU A 67 -10.78 13.96 -1.47
CA LEU A 67 -9.58 13.84 -2.31
C LEU A 67 -8.46 14.80 -1.86
N ALA A 68 -8.80 16.04 -1.50
CA ALA A 68 -7.81 17.00 -1.01
C ALA A 68 -7.19 16.56 0.33
N VAL A 69 -7.99 16.02 1.25
CA VAL A 69 -7.51 15.49 2.54
C VAL A 69 -6.60 14.27 2.32
N SER A 70 -6.97 13.35 1.42
CA SER A 70 -6.14 12.19 1.08
C SER A 70 -4.80 12.59 0.46
N ALA A 71 -4.77 13.62 -0.40
CA ALA A 71 -3.53 14.12 -1.00
C ALA A 71 -2.58 14.75 0.04
N ILE A 72 -3.11 15.44 1.06
CA ILE A 72 -2.31 16.01 2.15
C ILE A 72 -1.67 14.91 3.00
N PHE A 73 -2.40 13.81 3.26
CA PHE A 73 -1.89 12.67 4.05
C PHE A 73 -0.71 11.94 3.37
N LEU A 74 -0.65 11.96 2.03
CA LEU A 74 0.46 11.38 1.27
C LEU A 74 1.74 12.23 1.32
N LEU A 75 1.62 13.53 1.63
CA LEU A 75 2.76 14.45 1.73
C LEU A 75 3.38 14.49 3.13
N THR A 76 2.70 13.94 4.14
CA THR A 76 3.18 13.84 5.53
C THR A 76 3.72 12.46 5.83
N ASN A 77 4.54 11.89 4.96
CA ASN A 77 5.37 10.76 5.34
C ASN A 77 6.58 11.36 6.07
N PRO A 78 6.69 11.34 7.41
CA PRO A 78 7.92 11.75 8.05
C PRO A 78 9.01 10.84 7.49
N GLY A 79 9.90 11.40 6.67
CA GLY A 79 11.08 10.68 6.21
C GLY A 79 11.74 10.06 7.43
N MET A 80 12.10 8.78 7.36
CA MET A 80 12.65 7.99 8.45
C MET A 80 13.94 8.65 8.98
N ALA A 81 13.79 9.68 9.79
CA ALA A 81 14.84 10.19 10.63
C ALA A 81 14.94 9.19 11.76
N PHE A 82 16.03 8.40 11.78
CA PHE A 82 16.29 7.56 12.93
C PHE A 82 16.47 8.46 14.14
N ASP A 83 15.55 8.31 15.11
CA ASP A 83 15.75 8.88 16.43
C ASP A 83 17.11 8.45 16.97
N LYS A 84 17.74 9.35 17.73
CA LYS A 84 19.05 9.11 18.34
C LYS A 84 19.00 7.79 19.10
N VAL A 85 19.87 6.83 18.72
CA VAL A 85 19.95 5.52 19.39
C VAL A 85 20.23 5.75 20.88
N ASN A 86 19.50 5.03 21.73
CA ASN A 86 19.74 5.01 23.16
C ASN A 86 21.11 4.36 23.43
N THR A 87 22.12 5.20 23.70
CA THR A 87 23.48 4.76 23.95
C THR A 87 23.88 4.89 25.41
N THR A 88 24.67 3.96 25.91
CA THR A 88 25.40 4.14 27.17
C THR A 88 26.45 5.25 27.05
N PHE A 89 27.08 5.63 28.18
CA PHE A 89 28.20 6.58 28.22
C PHE A 89 29.35 6.22 27.25
N PHE A 90 29.54 4.93 26.95
CA PHE A 90 30.57 4.45 26.04
C PHE A 90 30.10 4.28 24.58
N GLY A 91 28.93 4.81 24.23
CA GLY A 91 28.38 4.71 22.86
C GLY A 91 27.82 3.33 22.50
N VAL A 92 27.50 2.48 23.48
CA VAL A 92 26.93 1.15 23.23
C VAL A 92 25.41 1.26 23.11
N ALA A 93 24.86 0.83 21.98
CA ALA A 93 23.43 0.81 21.70
C ALA A 93 22.67 -0.04 22.72
N ILE A 94 21.48 0.42 23.12
CA ILE A 94 20.48 -0.32 23.89
C ILE A 94 21.05 -1.08 25.09
N LYS A 95 21.97 -0.44 25.82
CA LYS A 95 22.66 -1.02 27.00
C LYS A 95 23.44 -2.33 26.72
N GLY A 96 23.72 -2.61 25.44
CA GLY A 96 24.46 -3.78 24.96
C GLY A 96 23.62 -5.05 24.85
N TYR A 97 22.30 -4.93 24.75
CA TYR A 97 21.43 -6.05 24.43
C TYR A 97 21.44 -6.35 22.93
N ASP A 98 21.20 -7.62 22.61
CA ASP A 98 21.11 -8.11 21.25
C ASP A 98 19.68 -7.90 20.72
N THR A 99 19.55 -6.93 19.82
CA THR A 99 18.26 -6.58 19.20
C THR A 99 17.76 -7.66 18.24
N VAL A 100 18.66 -8.44 17.63
CA VAL A 100 18.26 -9.54 16.75
C VAL A 100 17.67 -10.67 17.58
N ALA A 101 18.29 -11.07 18.69
CA ALA A 101 17.74 -12.04 19.62
C ALA A 101 16.37 -11.60 20.18
N TYR A 102 16.17 -10.29 20.39
CA TYR A 102 14.86 -9.76 20.77
C TYR A 102 13.81 -10.02 19.68
N HIS A 103 14.15 -9.82 18.42
CA HIS A 103 13.23 -10.04 17.29
C HIS A 103 13.03 -11.52 16.92
N THR A 104 14.06 -12.35 16.99
CA THR A 104 14.02 -13.75 16.52
C THR A 104 13.65 -14.74 17.63
N GLU A 105 14.01 -14.44 18.87
CA GLU A 105 13.83 -15.34 20.01
C GLU A 105 12.90 -14.77 21.08
N SER A 106 12.42 -13.53 20.92
CA SER A 106 11.59 -12.82 21.91
C SER A 106 12.26 -12.72 23.29
N ARG A 107 13.59 -12.61 23.32
CA ARG A 107 14.38 -12.55 24.58
C ARG A 107 15.34 -11.38 24.59
N ALA A 108 15.38 -10.67 25.72
CA ALA A 108 16.40 -9.67 25.99
C ALA A 108 17.69 -10.33 26.49
N VAL A 109 18.60 -10.66 25.57
CA VAL A 109 19.88 -11.30 25.90
C VAL A 109 21.03 -10.30 25.72
N LYS A 110 21.98 -10.30 26.66
CA LYS A 110 23.15 -9.41 26.60
C LYS A 110 24.12 -9.87 25.51
N GLY A 111 24.46 -8.96 24.60
CA GLY A 111 25.45 -9.19 23.58
C GLY A 111 26.88 -9.21 24.13
N LYS A 112 27.82 -9.68 23.32
CA LYS A 112 29.24 -9.76 23.64
C LYS A 112 30.01 -8.77 22.77
N SER A 113 30.98 -8.07 23.35
CA SER A 113 31.79 -7.09 22.60
C SER A 113 32.56 -7.69 21.42
N LYS A 114 32.81 -9.00 21.43
CA LYS A 114 33.44 -9.73 20.31
C LYS A 114 32.55 -9.86 19.07
N PHE A 115 31.24 -9.72 19.22
CA PHE A 115 30.26 -9.74 18.14
C PHE A 115 29.62 -8.36 18.10
N SER A 116 30.17 -7.46 17.30
CA SER A 116 29.79 -6.06 17.36
C SER A 116 29.79 -5.38 16.01
N HIS A 117 28.76 -4.57 15.78
CA HIS A 117 28.61 -3.80 14.56
C HIS A 117 28.45 -2.32 14.89
N LYS A 118 29.01 -1.43 14.07
CA LYS A 118 28.81 0.02 14.21
C LYS A 118 27.76 0.48 13.21
N TRP A 119 26.70 1.09 13.71
CA TRP A 119 25.63 1.62 12.88
C TRP A 119 24.88 2.73 13.62
N ASN A 120 24.51 3.78 12.89
CA ASN A 120 23.82 4.97 13.40
C ASN A 120 24.50 5.58 14.64
N ASP A 121 25.81 5.84 14.53
CA ASP A 121 26.69 6.38 15.57
C ASP A 121 26.72 5.61 16.90
N ALA A 122 26.29 4.35 16.90
CA ALA A 122 26.29 3.47 18.06
C ALA A 122 27.01 2.15 17.79
N LYS A 123 27.56 1.55 18.85
CA LYS A 123 28.13 0.20 18.82
C LYS A 123 27.08 -0.81 19.32
N TRP A 124 26.69 -1.73 18.45
CA TRP A 124 25.73 -2.79 18.72
C TRP A 124 26.45 -4.06 19.13
N TYR A 125 25.89 -4.80 20.09
CA TYR A 125 26.47 -6.07 20.57
C TYR A 125 25.50 -7.21 20.35
N PHE A 126 26.05 -8.36 19.95
CA PHE A 126 25.29 -9.55 19.61
C PHE A 126 25.75 -10.76 20.41
N THR A 127 24.86 -11.73 20.60
CA THR A 127 25.11 -12.94 21.38
C THR A 127 26.02 -13.94 20.65
N ASN A 128 25.94 -13.95 19.32
CA ASN A 128 26.66 -14.81 18.38
C ASN A 128 26.98 -14.03 17.07
N ALA A 129 27.74 -14.66 16.16
CA ALA A 129 28.17 -14.03 14.91
C ALA A 129 27.02 -13.96 13.89
N GLU A 130 26.10 -14.92 13.94
CA GLU A 130 24.94 -14.99 13.05
C GLU A 130 24.04 -13.77 13.23
N ASN A 131 23.79 -13.35 14.47
CA ASN A 131 23.01 -12.17 14.80
C ASN A 131 23.70 -10.87 14.35
N GLU A 132 25.03 -10.79 14.45
CA GLU A 132 25.78 -9.65 13.91
C GLU A 132 25.62 -9.55 12.39
N VAL A 133 25.71 -10.68 11.68
CA VAL A 133 25.52 -10.73 10.23
C VAL A 133 24.09 -10.35 9.83
N LEU A 134 23.08 -10.86 10.54
CA LEU A 134 21.68 -10.50 10.31
C LEU A 134 21.45 -8.99 10.50
N PHE A 135 21.99 -8.42 11.58
CA PHE A 135 21.88 -6.99 11.81
C PHE A 135 22.62 -6.18 10.75
N ALA A 136 23.84 -6.57 10.37
CA ALA A 136 24.62 -5.87 9.36
C ALA A 136 23.96 -5.89 7.97
N ALA A 137 23.21 -6.95 7.66
CA ALA A 137 22.49 -7.08 6.40
C ALA A 137 21.26 -6.18 6.32
N ASP A 138 20.54 -5.97 7.42
CA ASP A 138 19.33 -5.15 7.47
C ASP A 138 19.15 -4.48 8.84
N PRO A 139 19.94 -3.44 9.17
CA PRO A 139 19.90 -2.81 10.49
C PRO A 139 18.52 -2.21 10.82
N GLU A 140 17.82 -1.67 9.82
CA GLU A 140 16.54 -0.99 10.00
C GLU A 140 15.44 -1.95 10.46
N ARG A 141 15.48 -3.20 9.99
CA ARG A 141 14.54 -4.25 10.39
C ARG A 141 14.71 -4.68 11.85
N TYR A 142 15.95 -4.67 12.34
CA TYR A 142 16.27 -5.20 13.66
C TYR A 142 16.48 -4.11 14.71
N ALA A 143 16.72 -2.86 14.33
CA ALA A 143 16.79 -1.75 15.26
C ALA A 143 15.42 -1.50 15.91
N PRO A 144 15.36 -1.27 17.24
CA PRO A 144 14.11 -0.94 17.89
C PRO A 144 13.60 0.43 17.43
N GLN A 145 12.28 0.57 17.45
CA GLN A 145 11.63 1.85 17.17
C GLN A 145 12.02 2.89 18.21
N TYR A 146 11.97 4.16 17.80
CA TYR A 146 12.29 5.32 18.64
C TYR A 146 13.66 5.19 19.31
N GLY A 147 14.66 4.59 18.66
CA GLY A 147 16.02 4.46 19.19
C GLY A 147 16.20 3.53 20.40
N GLY A 148 15.15 2.82 20.85
CA GLY A 148 15.23 1.87 21.97
C GLY A 148 15.29 2.50 23.37
N TYR A 149 14.54 3.58 23.59
CA TYR A 149 14.31 4.18 24.92
C TYR A 149 13.45 3.30 25.83
#